data_AF-A0A530B8X1-F1
#
_entry.id   AF-A0A530B8X1-F1
#
_cell.length_a   1.000
_cell.length_b   1.000
_cell.length_c   1.000
_cell.angle_alpha   90.00
_cell.angle_beta   90.00
_cell.angle_gamma   90.00
#
_symmetry.space_group_name_H-M   'P 1'
#
loop_
_entity.id
_entity.type
_entity.pdbx_description
1 polymer ?
#
loop_
_entity_poly.entity_id
_entity_poly.type
_entity_poly.pdbx_seq_one_letter_code
_entity_poly.pdbx_strand_id
1 'polypeptide(L)'
;LFTWSYFDNRNAITEQAGQFEALQQPLTDVAAMPAAVEQPTMDGALAAMDAVAAARTAPPDAVHNLLGPTASAELVRAQTDTYDHALRNVLEPHMVALLEATMWRQIRDPDFMLGALKTYRMMTGLSQMDTDFVQNWWVNSLPQFAPAPPFPTADAEEHQLAAIRRMAVDDSYIAPDKELVAEALKTVCTISLPERAYKQLLADPEVAAVKEWVPANFAGPNGAKVFARRSDKTLRVGVPGPYTYTGFHDAILDRVEDVAGQAALDRAVFAGGCSENSETSVSALSEDILKLYYDDYIAQWDSFLRDMRLAPLTDLNVASENLKDLSSADSALKRLLTAVVQETDLTRSDDAAADDK
;
A
#
# COMPACT_ATOMS: atom_id res chain seq x y z
N LEU A 1 45.71 37.59 0.89
CA LEU A 1 44.92 36.40 0.48
C LEU A 1 44.21 35.79 1.68
N PHE A 2 44.93 35.30 2.70
CA PHE A 2 44.33 34.78 3.94
C PHE A 2 43.39 35.74 4.69
N THR A 3 43.71 37.04 4.76
CA THR A 3 42.86 38.03 5.43
C THR A 3 41.53 38.26 4.69
N TRP A 4 41.56 38.28 3.36
CA TRP A 4 40.38 38.45 2.52
C TRP A 4 39.46 37.23 2.62
N SER A 5 40.03 36.03 2.47
CA SER A 5 39.30 34.76 2.70
C SER A 5 38.68 34.70 4.10
N TYR A 6 39.38 35.15 5.15
CA TYR A 6 38.83 35.21 6.50
C TYR A 6 37.63 36.17 6.62
N PHE A 7 37.70 37.37 6.04
CA PHE A 7 36.59 38.32 6.07
C PHE A 7 35.40 37.85 5.23
N ASP A 8 35.63 37.24 4.07
CA ASP A 8 34.56 36.70 3.22
C ASP A 8 33.81 35.57 3.91
N ASN A 9 34.53 34.61 4.50
CA ASN A 9 33.94 33.52 5.29
C ASN A 9 33.17 34.05 6.52
N ARG A 10 33.72 35.04 7.23
CA ARG A 10 33.04 35.66 8.38
C ARG A 10 31.76 36.39 7.96
N ASN A 11 31.78 37.10 6.85
CA ASN A 11 30.62 37.80 6.32
C ASN A 11 29.53 36.80 5.93
N ALA A 12 29.88 35.73 5.23
CA ALA A 12 28.93 34.67 4.86
C ALA A 12 28.29 34.00 6.09
N ILE A 13 29.06 33.72 7.15
CA ILE A 13 28.51 33.21 8.41
C ILE A 13 27.57 34.22 9.07
N THR A 14 27.95 35.51 9.08
CA THR A 14 27.13 36.57 9.69
C THR A 14 25.83 36.78 8.93
N GLU A 15 25.88 36.72 7.60
CA GLU A 15 24.70 36.80 6.73
C GLU A 15 23.77 35.60 6.96
N GLN A 16 24.31 34.39 7.01
CA GLN A 16 23.54 33.17 7.33
C GLN A 16 22.87 33.26 8.70
N ALA A 17 23.60 33.72 9.71
CA ALA A 17 23.05 33.92 11.05
C ALA A 17 21.92 34.94 11.06
N GLY A 18 22.06 36.05 10.33
CA GLY A 18 21.02 37.07 10.18
C GLY A 18 19.76 36.54 9.48
N GLN A 19 19.92 35.68 8.46
CA GLN A 19 18.78 35.02 7.81
C GLN A 19 18.03 34.10 8.79
N PHE A 20 18.73 33.32 9.62
CA PHE A 20 18.10 32.47 10.62
C PHE A 20 17.44 33.25 11.77
N GLU A 21 18.06 34.35 12.23
CA GLU A 21 17.48 35.22 13.24
C GLU A 21 16.14 35.83 12.76
N ALA A 22 16.07 36.20 11.48
CA ALA A 22 14.83 36.70 10.86
C ALA A 22 13.72 35.63 10.80
N LEU A 23 14.07 34.34 10.75
CA LEU A 23 13.12 33.23 10.74
C LEU A 23 12.65 32.80 12.13
N GLN A 24 13.36 33.18 13.19
CA GLN A 24 13.05 32.70 14.55
C GLN A 24 11.62 33.05 14.98
N GLN A 25 11.18 34.29 14.77
CA GLN A 25 9.83 34.72 15.16
C GLN A 25 8.74 34.04 14.31
N PRO A 26 8.79 34.06 12.95
CA PRO A 26 7.85 33.32 12.12
C PRO A 26 7.72 31.84 12.48
N LEU A 27 8.84 31.14 12.69
CA LEU A 27 8.83 29.72 13.04
C LEU A 27 8.21 29.48 14.42
N THR A 28 8.49 30.37 15.39
CA THR A 28 7.89 30.29 16.73
C THR A 28 6.38 30.51 16.66
N ASP A 29 5.92 31.47 15.85
CA ASP A 29 4.50 31.78 15.70
C ASP A 29 3.75 30.59 15.07
N VAL A 30 4.31 29.96 14.03
CA VAL A 30 3.71 28.76 13.42
C VAL A 30 3.78 27.55 14.36
N ALA A 31 4.88 27.35 15.10
CA ALA A 31 4.97 26.29 16.11
C ALA A 31 3.99 26.49 17.27
N ALA A 32 3.63 27.75 17.58
CA ALA A 32 2.64 28.09 18.59
C ALA A 32 1.19 27.95 18.10
N MET A 33 0.96 27.90 16.78
CA MET A 33 -0.34 27.55 16.23
C MET A 33 -0.61 26.07 16.55
N PRO A 34 -1.68 25.76 17.29
CA PRO A 34 -1.96 24.38 17.64
C PRO A 34 -2.24 23.60 16.36
N ALA A 35 -1.48 22.52 16.15
CA ALA A 35 -1.82 21.49 15.18
C ALA A 35 -3.13 20.84 15.63
N ALA A 36 -4.25 21.40 15.20
CA ALA A 36 -5.58 21.03 15.68
C ALA A 36 -6.19 19.96 14.77
N VAL A 37 -6.58 18.84 15.38
CA VAL A 37 -7.33 17.76 14.71
C VAL A 37 -8.65 18.26 14.10
N GLU A 38 -9.24 19.32 14.67
CA GLU A 38 -10.49 19.92 14.21
C GLU A 38 -10.33 20.70 12.89
N GLN A 39 -9.16 21.30 12.66
CA GLN A 39 -8.81 22.08 11.47
C GLN A 39 -7.35 21.80 11.08
N PRO A 40 -7.06 20.60 10.55
CA PRO A 40 -5.71 20.25 10.15
C PRO A 40 -5.32 21.10 8.93
N THR A 41 -4.40 22.04 9.12
CA THR A 41 -3.82 22.83 8.02
C THR A 41 -2.31 22.68 8.07
N MET A 42 -1.68 22.47 6.91
CA MET A 42 -0.22 22.38 6.81
C MET A 42 0.37 23.60 6.10
N ASP A 43 -0.44 24.47 5.51
CA ASP A 43 0.02 25.57 4.65
C ASP A 43 1.05 26.48 5.34
N GLY A 44 0.80 26.85 6.61
CA GLY A 44 1.74 27.67 7.38
C GLY A 44 3.04 26.92 7.70
N ALA A 45 2.96 25.63 8.02
CA ALA A 45 4.12 24.79 8.29
C ALA A 45 4.96 24.55 7.03
N LEU A 46 4.31 24.31 5.89
CA LEU A 46 4.98 24.14 4.59
C LEU A 46 5.63 25.44 4.12
N ALA A 47 4.94 26.58 4.23
CA ALA A 47 5.54 27.88 3.91
C ALA A 47 6.73 28.22 4.82
N ALA A 48 6.68 27.82 6.09
CA ALA A 48 7.81 27.91 7.01
C ALA A 48 9.00 27.04 6.55
N MET A 49 8.74 25.83 6.06
CA MET A 49 9.79 24.97 5.51
C MET A 49 10.42 25.56 4.24
N ASP A 50 9.60 26.09 3.33
CA ASP A 50 10.07 26.79 2.12
C ASP A 50 10.99 27.96 2.51
N ALA A 51 10.59 28.75 3.52
CA ALA A 51 11.38 29.89 4.00
C ALA A 51 12.73 29.46 4.60
N VAL A 52 12.76 28.38 5.40
CA VAL A 52 14.01 27.81 5.94
C VAL A 52 14.88 27.25 4.83
N ALA A 53 14.30 26.55 3.85
CA ALA A 53 15.03 25.99 2.72
C ALA A 53 15.65 27.09 1.84
N ALA A 54 14.95 28.21 1.65
CA ALA A 54 15.41 29.36 0.88
C ALA A 54 16.44 30.23 1.62
N ALA A 55 16.47 30.19 2.95
CA ALA A 55 17.41 30.96 3.78
C ALA A 55 18.84 30.37 3.73
N ARG A 56 19.47 30.43 2.56
CA ARG A 56 20.83 29.93 2.31
C ARG A 56 21.72 31.04 1.76
N THR A 57 22.84 31.25 2.43
CA THR A 57 23.91 32.13 1.97
C THR A 57 24.82 31.34 1.04
N ALA A 58 25.11 31.90 -0.14
CA ALA A 58 26.04 31.26 -1.07
C ALA A 58 27.44 31.15 -0.44
N PRO A 59 28.13 30.00 -0.59
CA PRO A 59 29.49 29.89 -0.09
C PRO A 59 30.41 30.91 -0.82
N PRO A 60 31.41 31.49 -0.14
CA PRO A 60 32.32 32.45 -0.74
C PRO A 60 33.04 31.91 -1.99
N ASP A 61 33.37 32.79 -2.93
CA ASP A 61 33.85 32.45 -4.27
C ASP A 61 35.18 31.64 -4.28
N ALA A 62 35.29 30.67 -5.20
CA ALA A 62 36.31 29.61 -5.19
C ALA A 62 37.76 30.13 -5.34
N VAL A 63 37.94 31.28 -5.98
CA VAL A 63 39.26 31.88 -6.25
C VAL A 63 39.93 32.39 -4.97
N HIS A 64 39.15 32.79 -3.96
CA HIS A 64 39.63 33.27 -2.67
C HIS A 64 39.82 32.14 -1.63
N ASN A 65 39.25 30.97 -1.89
CA ASN A 65 39.28 29.79 -1.02
C ASN A 65 40.41 28.79 -1.36
N LEU A 66 41.22 29.07 -2.39
CA LEU A 66 42.33 28.19 -2.82
C LEU A 66 43.48 28.07 -1.79
N LEU A 67 43.56 29.00 -0.84
CA LEU A 67 44.62 29.08 0.18
C LEU A 67 44.01 29.48 1.53
N GLY A 68 43.25 28.60 2.18
CA GLY A 68 42.71 28.80 3.53
C GLY A 68 41.55 27.85 3.90
N PRO A 69 41.19 27.71 5.19
CA PRO A 69 39.99 26.99 5.62
C PRO A 69 38.71 27.72 5.17
N THR A 70 37.71 26.97 4.72
CA THR A 70 36.44 27.51 4.18
C THR A 70 35.30 27.31 5.15
N ALA A 71 34.36 28.26 5.25
CA ALA A 71 33.16 28.15 6.08
C ALA A 71 32.04 27.26 5.46
N SER A 72 32.27 26.68 4.29
CA SER A 72 31.22 25.96 3.54
C SER A 72 30.64 24.77 4.32
N ALA A 73 31.49 24.04 5.06
CA ALA A 73 31.03 22.91 5.87
C ALA A 73 30.16 23.37 7.05
N GLU A 74 30.55 24.46 7.71
CA GLU A 74 29.80 25.07 8.80
C GLU A 74 28.46 25.63 8.32
N LEU A 75 28.43 26.30 7.16
CA LEU A 75 27.20 26.82 6.56
C LEU A 75 26.23 25.70 6.19
N VAL A 76 26.72 24.63 5.55
CA VAL A 76 25.90 23.46 5.22
C VAL A 76 25.37 22.80 6.49
N ARG A 77 26.22 22.62 7.51
CA ARG A 77 25.80 22.04 8.78
C ARG A 77 24.74 22.89 9.49
N ALA A 78 24.96 24.20 9.59
CA ALA A 78 24.00 25.11 10.21
C ALA A 78 22.65 25.12 9.47
N GLN A 79 22.68 25.00 8.14
CA GLN A 79 21.49 24.84 7.31
C GLN A 79 20.76 23.54 7.60
N THR A 80 21.47 22.41 7.61
CA THR A 80 20.88 21.10 7.93
C THR A 80 20.28 21.09 9.33
N ASP A 81 21.02 21.56 10.33
CA ASP A 81 20.57 21.60 11.73
C ASP A 81 19.30 22.47 11.88
N THR A 82 19.27 23.64 11.24
CA THR A 82 18.09 24.54 11.28
C THR A 82 16.89 23.92 10.56
N TYR A 83 17.12 23.29 9.42
CA TYR A 83 16.08 22.61 8.65
C TYR A 83 15.48 21.43 9.43
N ASP A 84 16.33 20.57 10.03
CA ASP A 84 15.88 19.45 10.84
C ASP A 84 15.12 19.91 12.10
N HIS A 85 15.54 21.02 12.70
CA HIS A 85 14.80 21.65 13.80
C HIS A 85 13.43 22.17 13.36
N ALA A 86 13.32 22.75 12.16
CA ALA A 86 12.05 23.21 11.61
C ALA A 86 11.13 22.03 11.28
N LEU A 87 11.65 20.96 10.67
CA LEU A 87 10.90 19.72 10.44
C LEU A 87 10.29 19.22 11.75
N ARG A 88 11.12 19.03 12.77
CA ARG A 88 10.72 18.51 14.08
C ARG A 88 9.66 19.35 14.78
N ASN A 89 9.88 20.66 14.87
CA ASN A 89 9.09 21.51 15.76
C ASN A 89 7.92 22.21 15.05
N VAL A 90 7.96 22.28 13.72
CA VAL A 90 6.94 22.95 12.92
C VAL A 90 6.18 21.94 12.07
N LEU A 91 6.84 21.18 11.20
CA LEU A 91 6.13 20.35 10.22
C LEU A 91 5.54 19.07 10.82
N GLU A 92 6.31 18.34 11.62
CA GLU A 92 5.91 17.04 12.16
C GLU A 92 4.64 17.07 13.02
N PRO A 93 4.44 18.03 13.95
CA PRO A 93 3.19 18.15 14.69
C PRO A 93 1.96 18.31 13.77
N HIS A 94 2.11 19.07 12.68
CA HIS A 94 1.03 19.29 11.71
C HIS A 94 0.75 18.05 10.87
N MET A 95 1.78 17.28 10.49
CA MET A 95 1.62 15.99 9.84
C MET A 95 0.87 15.00 10.73
N VAL A 96 1.27 14.88 12.00
CA VAL A 96 0.59 14.00 12.97
C VAL A 96 -0.88 14.42 13.15
N ALA A 97 -1.16 15.71 13.33
CA ALA A 97 -2.53 16.21 13.47
C ALA A 97 -3.39 15.98 12.21
N LEU A 98 -2.82 16.11 11.01
CA LEU A 98 -3.50 15.77 9.76
C LEU A 98 -3.87 14.29 9.72
N LEU A 99 -2.95 13.42 10.10
CA LEU A 99 -3.19 11.98 10.16
C LEU A 99 -4.29 11.65 11.18
N GLU A 100 -4.22 12.21 12.39
CA GLU A 100 -5.26 12.05 13.43
C GLU A 100 -6.63 12.50 12.95
N ALA A 101 -6.72 13.67 12.32
CA ALA A 101 -7.98 14.19 11.78
C ALA A 101 -8.55 13.29 10.68
N THR A 102 -7.68 12.74 9.83
CA THR A 102 -8.08 11.81 8.78
C THR A 102 -8.56 10.48 9.37
N MET A 103 -7.85 9.96 10.38
CA MET A 103 -8.25 8.75 11.11
C MET A 103 -9.60 8.91 11.81
N TRP A 104 -9.84 10.03 12.50
CA TRP A 104 -11.14 10.29 13.14
C TRP A 104 -12.29 10.35 12.12
N ARG A 105 -12.07 10.95 10.95
CA ARG A 105 -13.08 11.00 9.87
C ARG A 105 -13.38 9.63 9.28
N GLN A 106 -12.35 8.80 9.13
CA GLN A 106 -12.45 7.46 8.56
C GLN A 106 -12.49 6.36 9.63
N ILE A 107 -12.91 6.69 10.86
CA ILE A 107 -12.79 5.79 12.01
C ILE A 107 -13.56 4.48 11.83
N ARG A 108 -14.53 4.43 10.91
CA ARG A 108 -15.36 3.25 10.60
C ARG A 108 -14.90 2.47 9.37
N ASP A 109 -13.86 2.92 8.69
CA ASP A 109 -13.30 2.25 7.50
C ASP A 109 -12.11 1.38 7.93
N PRO A 110 -12.28 0.05 8.03
CA PRO A 110 -11.22 -0.84 8.47
C PRO A 110 -10.08 -0.99 7.46
N ASP A 111 -10.36 -0.86 6.16
CA ASP A 111 -9.35 -0.99 5.11
C ASP A 111 -8.40 0.23 5.14
N PHE A 112 -8.95 1.43 5.33
CA PHE A 112 -8.14 2.63 5.57
C PHE A 112 -7.39 2.58 6.92
N MET A 113 -8.10 2.20 7.99
CA MET A 113 -7.56 2.28 9.36
C MET A 113 -6.32 1.39 9.56
N LEU A 114 -6.22 0.27 8.85
CA LEU A 114 -5.07 -0.62 8.93
C LEU A 114 -3.75 0.10 8.61
N GLY A 115 -3.69 0.73 7.44
CA GLY A 115 -2.50 1.47 7.00
C GLY A 115 -2.30 2.74 7.83
N ALA A 116 -3.39 3.45 8.15
CA ALA A 116 -3.32 4.68 8.92
C ALA A 116 -2.79 4.46 10.34
N LEU A 117 -3.28 3.44 11.05
CA LEU A 117 -2.82 3.10 12.39
C LEU A 117 -1.38 2.59 12.38
N LYS A 118 -0.98 1.77 11.39
CA LYS A 118 0.43 1.34 11.25
C LYS A 118 1.37 2.54 11.09
N THR A 119 1.05 3.44 10.16
CA THR A 119 1.78 4.70 9.93
C THR A 119 1.80 5.58 11.20
N TYR A 120 0.66 5.77 11.84
CA TYR A 120 0.53 6.60 13.04
C TYR A 120 1.39 6.08 14.19
N ARG A 121 1.39 4.76 14.44
CA ARG A 121 2.21 4.15 15.49
C ARG A 121 3.71 4.32 15.22
N MET A 122 4.14 4.27 13.96
CA MET A 122 5.54 4.52 13.59
C MET A 122 5.92 6.00 13.79
N MET A 123 5.08 6.94 13.34
CA MET A 123 5.32 8.39 13.47
C MET A 123 5.26 8.89 14.92
N THR A 124 4.59 8.17 15.82
CA THR A 124 4.46 8.51 17.26
C THR A 124 5.35 7.67 18.17
N GLY A 125 6.25 6.85 17.61
CA GLY A 125 7.20 6.04 18.37
C GLY A 125 6.58 4.86 19.13
N LEU A 126 5.34 4.48 18.83
CA LEU A 126 4.67 3.30 19.37
C LEU A 126 5.10 1.99 18.69
N SER A 127 5.79 2.09 17.54
CA SER A 127 6.33 0.96 16.79
C SER A 127 7.63 1.37 16.09
N GLN A 128 8.44 0.39 15.70
CA GLN A 128 9.67 0.63 14.95
C GLN A 128 9.33 1.21 13.57
N MET A 129 10.05 2.26 13.17
CA MET A 129 9.86 2.92 11.88
C MET A 129 10.25 2.00 10.71
N ASP A 130 9.29 1.75 9.81
CA ASP A 130 9.54 1.28 8.44
C ASP A 130 9.37 2.47 7.50
N THR A 131 10.49 3.11 7.18
CA THR A 131 10.53 4.36 6.41
C THR A 131 9.93 4.19 5.02
N ASP A 132 10.16 3.04 4.36
CA ASP A 132 9.68 2.81 2.99
C ASP A 132 8.17 2.61 2.98
N PHE A 133 7.65 1.83 3.94
CA PHE A 133 6.20 1.68 4.12
C PHE A 133 5.53 3.03 4.40
N VAL A 134 6.05 3.81 5.36
CA VAL A 134 5.45 5.09 5.77
C VAL A 134 5.48 6.09 4.62
N GLN A 135 6.59 6.25 3.90
CA GLN A 135 6.66 7.15 2.74
C GLN A 135 5.68 6.73 1.65
N ASN A 136 5.64 5.44 1.29
CA ASN A 136 4.73 4.93 0.27
C ASN A 136 3.25 5.14 0.64
N TRP A 137 2.88 4.81 1.88
CA TRP A 137 1.50 5.01 2.35
C TRP A 137 1.14 6.49 2.44
N TRP A 138 2.06 7.33 2.92
CA TRP A 138 1.87 8.78 3.04
C TRP A 138 1.62 9.44 1.69
N VAL A 139 2.37 9.06 0.65
CA VAL A 139 2.22 9.64 -0.69
C VAL A 139 1.05 9.03 -1.46
N ASN A 140 0.84 7.71 -1.39
CA ASN A 140 -0.10 7.03 -2.28
C ASN A 140 -1.48 6.76 -1.67
N SER A 141 -1.58 6.63 -0.34
CA SER A 141 -2.82 6.25 0.34
C SER A 141 -3.50 7.44 1.02
N LEU A 142 -2.76 8.23 1.80
CA LEU A 142 -3.32 9.36 2.55
C LEU A 142 -4.13 10.36 1.69
N PRO A 143 -3.69 10.77 0.48
CA PRO A 143 -4.41 11.78 -0.32
C PRO A 143 -5.83 11.37 -0.73
N GLN A 144 -6.12 10.07 -0.77
CA GLN A 144 -7.45 9.56 -1.14
C GLN A 144 -8.50 9.85 -0.06
N PHE A 145 -8.07 10.11 1.19
CA PHE A 145 -8.94 10.27 2.36
C PHE A 145 -8.77 11.61 3.07
N ALA A 146 -7.65 12.29 2.83
CA ALA A 146 -7.30 13.51 3.52
C ALA A 146 -8.37 14.61 3.33
N PRO A 147 -8.63 15.44 4.36
CA PRO A 147 -9.61 16.53 4.32
C PRO A 147 -9.30 17.60 3.27
N ALA A 148 -8.03 17.74 2.89
CA ALA A 148 -7.49 18.68 1.92
C ALA A 148 -6.28 18.03 1.23
N PRO A 149 -5.88 18.47 0.03
CA PRO A 149 -4.69 17.96 -0.66
C PRO A 149 -3.44 18.11 0.23
N PRO A 150 -2.79 17.02 0.65
CA PRO A 150 -1.65 17.10 1.56
C PRO A 150 -0.38 17.62 0.89
N PHE A 151 -0.31 17.59 -0.45
CA PHE A 151 0.84 17.98 -1.26
C PHE A 151 0.45 19.05 -2.28
N PRO A 152 0.34 20.33 -1.88
CA PRO A 152 -0.02 21.41 -2.81
C PRO A 152 1.09 21.72 -3.83
N THR A 153 2.35 21.40 -3.53
CA THR A 153 3.53 21.60 -4.37
C THR A 153 4.47 20.38 -4.30
N ALA A 154 5.41 20.26 -5.23
CA ALA A 154 6.44 19.21 -5.18
C ALA A 154 7.37 19.37 -3.96
N ASP A 155 7.74 20.62 -3.63
CA ASP A 155 8.56 20.93 -2.45
C ASP A 155 7.85 20.52 -1.15
N ALA A 156 6.51 20.64 -1.09
CA ALA A 156 5.74 20.20 0.06
C ALA A 156 5.80 18.68 0.29
N GLU A 157 5.81 17.89 -0.79
CA GLU A 157 6.02 16.44 -0.71
C GLU A 157 7.45 16.15 -0.21
N GLU A 158 8.47 16.83 -0.77
CA GLU A 158 9.87 16.65 -0.36
C GLU A 158 10.08 16.96 1.13
N HIS A 159 9.51 18.06 1.64
CA HIS A 159 9.58 18.43 3.05
C HIS A 159 8.95 17.37 3.97
N GLN A 160 7.79 16.84 3.59
CA GLN A 160 7.11 15.80 4.37
C GLN A 160 7.87 14.47 4.35
N LEU A 161 8.42 14.08 3.20
CA LEU A 161 9.28 12.89 3.10
C LEU A 161 10.58 13.07 3.90
N ALA A 162 11.14 14.28 3.94
CA ALA A 162 12.30 14.59 4.78
C ALA A 162 11.97 14.47 6.28
N ALA A 163 10.80 14.96 6.72
CA ALA A 163 10.32 14.76 8.09
C ALA A 163 10.18 13.27 8.45
N ILE A 164 9.59 12.45 7.57
CA ILE A 164 9.47 11.00 7.78
C ILE A 164 10.86 10.35 7.94
N ARG A 165 11.83 10.69 7.09
CA ARG A 165 13.21 10.17 7.20
C ARG A 165 13.87 10.61 8.51
N ARG A 166 13.62 11.84 8.97
CA ARG A 166 14.14 12.37 10.22
C ARG A 166 13.62 11.56 11.42
N MET A 167 12.32 11.28 11.45
CA MET A 167 11.70 10.47 12.52
C MET A 167 12.33 9.07 12.66
N ALA A 168 12.96 8.53 11.61
CA ALA A 168 13.65 7.24 11.67
C ALA A 168 15.00 7.29 12.40
N VAL A 169 15.57 8.49 12.61
CA VAL A 169 16.93 8.70 13.16
C VAL A 169 16.91 9.37 14.54
N ASP A 170 15.88 10.16 14.84
CA ASP A 170 15.71 10.86 16.12
C ASP A 170 14.42 10.42 16.81
N ASP A 171 14.54 9.76 17.96
CA ASP A 171 13.43 9.24 18.78
C ASP A 171 12.61 10.32 19.52
N SER A 172 12.61 11.54 19.01
CA SER A 172 11.85 12.65 19.53
C SER A 172 10.47 12.71 18.90
N TYR A 173 9.57 11.82 19.34
CA TYR A 173 8.22 11.67 18.78
C TYR A 173 7.17 12.58 19.45
N ILE A 174 6.12 12.87 18.69
CA ILE A 174 4.89 13.49 19.20
C ILE A 174 4.11 12.48 20.02
N ALA A 175 3.57 12.93 21.17
CA ALA A 175 2.78 12.07 22.04
C ALA A 175 1.48 11.62 21.34
N PRO A 176 1.18 10.31 21.29
CA PRO A 176 -0.01 9.81 20.62
C PRO A 176 -1.30 10.08 21.39
N ASP A 177 -2.39 10.33 20.66
CA ASP A 177 -3.77 10.30 21.14
C ASP A 177 -4.18 8.85 21.47
N LYS A 178 -4.27 8.58 22.76
CA LYS A 178 -4.62 7.25 23.29
C LYS A 178 -6.06 6.84 22.96
N GLU A 179 -6.98 7.81 22.87
CA GLU A 179 -8.38 7.53 22.53
C GLU A 179 -8.51 7.14 21.07
N LEU A 180 -7.83 7.88 20.18
CA LEU A 180 -7.76 7.54 18.76
C LEU A 180 -7.18 6.15 18.55
N VAL A 181 -6.05 5.83 19.18
CA VAL A 181 -5.43 4.49 19.06
C VAL A 181 -6.39 3.40 19.52
N ALA A 182 -7.09 3.61 20.64
CA ALA A 182 -8.04 2.63 21.16
C ALA A 182 -9.24 2.41 20.22
N GLU A 183 -9.78 3.47 19.63
CA GLU A 183 -10.91 3.37 18.70
C GLU A 183 -10.48 2.80 17.33
N ALA A 184 -9.33 3.24 16.81
CA ALA A 184 -8.73 2.71 15.60
C ALA A 184 -8.49 1.20 15.70
N LEU A 185 -7.99 0.73 16.85
CA LEU A 185 -7.82 -0.69 17.12
C LEU A 185 -9.14 -1.44 17.04
N LYS A 186 -10.24 -0.95 17.65
CA LYS A 186 -11.55 -1.62 17.55
C LYS A 186 -11.99 -1.80 16.09
N THR A 187 -11.78 -0.78 15.26
CA THR A 187 -12.12 -0.83 13.83
C THR A 187 -11.24 -1.83 13.09
N VAL A 188 -9.92 -1.80 13.29
CA VAL A 188 -9.00 -2.76 12.64
C VAL A 188 -9.31 -4.20 13.04
N CYS A 189 -9.76 -4.44 14.29
CA CYS A 189 -10.13 -5.77 14.75
C CYS A 189 -11.45 -6.29 14.16
N THR A 190 -12.18 -5.51 13.35
CA THR A 190 -13.37 -6.01 12.64
C THR A 190 -13.02 -6.91 11.45
N ILE A 191 -11.81 -6.78 10.90
CA ILE A 191 -11.26 -7.70 9.89
C ILE A 191 -10.23 -8.57 10.61
N SER A 192 -10.38 -9.88 10.52
CA SER A 192 -9.44 -10.82 11.16
C SER A 192 -8.05 -10.74 10.52
N LEU A 193 -7.00 -11.15 11.25
CA LEU A 193 -5.64 -11.19 10.70
C LEU A 193 -5.54 -12.08 9.44
N PRO A 194 -6.14 -13.29 9.39
CA PRO A 194 -6.18 -14.11 8.17
C PRO A 194 -6.85 -13.41 6.99
N GLU A 195 -7.98 -12.71 7.19
CA GLU A 195 -8.66 -11.99 6.11
C GLU A 195 -7.80 -10.86 5.53
N ARG A 196 -7.08 -10.12 6.38
CA ARG A 196 -6.16 -9.08 5.90
C ARG A 196 -5.00 -9.66 5.12
N ALA A 197 -4.38 -10.72 5.65
CA ALA A 197 -3.30 -11.43 4.97
C ALA A 197 -3.78 -12.03 3.64
N TYR A 198 -5.00 -12.54 3.59
CA TYR A 198 -5.62 -13.04 2.36
C TYR A 198 -5.82 -11.94 1.31
N LYS A 199 -6.34 -10.77 1.69
CA LYS A 199 -6.43 -9.61 0.78
C LYS A 199 -5.06 -9.20 0.25
N GLN A 200 -4.04 -9.20 1.10
CA GLN A 200 -2.66 -8.90 0.70
C GLN A 200 -2.11 -9.94 -0.27
N LEU A 201 -2.37 -11.24 -0.02
CA LEU A 201 -1.98 -12.33 -0.91
C LEU A 201 -2.58 -12.15 -2.31
N LEU A 202 -3.86 -11.80 -2.42
CA LEU A 202 -4.49 -11.55 -3.72
C LEU A 202 -3.98 -10.29 -4.43
N ALA A 203 -3.49 -9.31 -3.67
CA ALA A 203 -2.91 -8.07 -4.20
C ALA A 203 -1.41 -8.21 -4.57
N ASP A 204 -0.78 -9.34 -4.22
CA ASP A 204 0.61 -9.62 -4.59
C ASP A 204 0.74 -9.59 -6.13
N PRO A 205 1.72 -8.87 -6.70
CA PRO A 205 1.87 -8.75 -8.14
C PRO A 205 2.00 -10.08 -8.89
N GLU A 206 2.62 -11.10 -8.29
CA GLU A 206 2.78 -12.42 -8.91
C GLU A 206 1.45 -13.16 -8.97
N VAL A 207 0.66 -13.08 -7.89
CA VAL A 207 -0.70 -13.65 -7.81
C VAL A 207 -1.66 -12.90 -8.74
N ALA A 208 -1.64 -11.56 -8.72
CA ALA A 208 -2.50 -10.73 -9.55
C ALA A 208 -2.18 -10.82 -11.05
N ALA A 209 -0.95 -11.18 -11.41
CA ALA A 209 -0.53 -11.37 -12.80
C ALA A 209 -0.97 -12.72 -13.40
N VAL A 210 -1.46 -13.67 -12.59
CA VAL A 210 -1.94 -14.96 -13.09
C VAL A 210 -3.08 -14.74 -14.08
N LYS A 211 -2.93 -15.32 -15.27
CA LYS A 211 -3.87 -15.13 -16.37
C LYS A 211 -5.23 -15.76 -16.06
N GLU A 212 -6.28 -15.04 -16.39
CA GLU A 212 -7.66 -15.52 -16.34
C GLU A 212 -7.86 -16.82 -17.16
N TRP A 213 -8.58 -17.77 -16.58
CA TRP A 213 -9.02 -18.97 -17.28
C TRP A 213 -10.26 -18.66 -18.13
N VAL A 214 -10.13 -18.75 -19.45
CA VAL A 214 -11.17 -18.32 -20.39
C VAL A 214 -11.90 -19.53 -20.99
N PRO A 215 -13.21 -19.71 -20.73
CA PRO A 215 -14.00 -20.87 -21.19
C PRO A 215 -13.97 -21.09 -22.70
N ALA A 216 -13.96 -20.00 -23.48
CA ALA A 216 -13.91 -20.06 -24.93
C ALA A 216 -12.67 -20.79 -25.48
N ASN A 217 -11.57 -20.83 -24.73
CA ASN A 217 -10.34 -21.54 -25.15
C ASN A 217 -10.50 -23.06 -25.05
N PHE A 218 -11.45 -23.54 -24.25
CA PHE A 218 -11.62 -24.97 -23.94
C PHE A 218 -12.89 -25.57 -24.57
N ALA A 219 -13.90 -24.74 -24.89
CA ALA A 219 -15.17 -25.19 -25.45
C ALA A 219 -15.10 -25.62 -26.94
N GLY A 220 -13.94 -25.50 -27.59
CA GLY A 220 -13.73 -25.89 -28.98
C GLY A 220 -14.44 -24.97 -30.00
N PRO A 221 -14.33 -25.27 -31.32
CA PRO A 221 -14.84 -24.40 -32.38
C PRO A 221 -16.36 -24.15 -32.32
N ASN A 222 -17.13 -25.13 -31.81
CA ASN A 222 -18.59 -25.04 -31.69
C ASN A 222 -19.04 -24.51 -30.33
N GLY A 223 -18.14 -24.29 -29.37
CA GLY A 223 -18.48 -23.93 -27.99
C GLY A 223 -19.37 -22.68 -27.88
N ALA A 224 -19.09 -21.65 -28.70
CA ALA A 224 -19.89 -20.42 -28.72
C ALA A 224 -21.30 -20.59 -29.29
N LYS A 225 -21.57 -21.68 -30.02
CA LYS A 225 -22.90 -22.03 -30.54
C LYS A 225 -23.68 -22.91 -29.57
N VAL A 226 -22.97 -23.77 -28.85
CA VAL A 226 -23.56 -24.76 -27.93
C VAL A 226 -23.83 -24.17 -26.55
N PHE A 227 -23.01 -23.21 -26.09
CA PHE A 227 -23.13 -22.60 -24.77
C PHE A 227 -23.61 -21.16 -24.81
N ALA A 228 -24.36 -20.80 -23.78
CA ALA A 228 -24.67 -19.43 -23.42
C ALA A 228 -24.49 -19.24 -21.91
N ARG A 229 -24.45 -17.98 -21.47
CA ARG A 229 -24.48 -17.62 -20.05
C ARG A 229 -25.91 -17.22 -19.65
N ARG A 230 -26.28 -17.42 -18.39
CA ARG A 230 -27.55 -16.91 -17.83
C ARG A 230 -27.48 -15.41 -17.56
N SER A 231 -26.27 -14.91 -17.27
CA SER A 231 -25.92 -13.51 -17.07
C SER A 231 -25.71 -12.73 -18.38
N ASP A 232 -25.89 -13.37 -19.53
CA ASP A 232 -25.58 -12.84 -20.87
C ASP A 232 -24.10 -12.40 -21.07
N LYS A 233 -23.20 -12.75 -20.14
CA LYS A 233 -21.75 -12.63 -20.34
C LYS A 233 -21.30 -13.48 -21.54
N THR A 234 -20.23 -13.05 -22.21
CA THR A 234 -19.59 -13.86 -23.25
C THR A 234 -18.74 -14.98 -22.63
N LEU A 235 -18.47 -16.05 -23.38
CA LEU A 235 -17.51 -17.09 -22.97
C LEU A 235 -16.05 -16.61 -22.88
N ARG A 236 -15.79 -15.34 -23.21
CA ARG A 236 -14.47 -14.72 -23.02
C ARG A 236 -14.25 -14.17 -21.61
N VAL A 237 -15.33 -14.00 -20.86
CA VAL A 237 -15.27 -13.68 -19.42
C VAL A 237 -15.18 -14.99 -18.67
N GLY A 238 -14.12 -15.14 -17.90
CA GLY A 238 -13.69 -16.38 -17.30
C GLY A 238 -13.63 -16.34 -15.79
N VAL A 239 -12.81 -17.24 -15.24
CA VAL A 239 -12.51 -17.34 -13.81
C VAL A 239 -11.17 -16.63 -13.57
N PRO A 240 -11.06 -15.75 -12.57
CA PRO A 240 -9.80 -15.05 -12.31
C PRO A 240 -8.64 -16.02 -12.06
N GLY A 241 -7.45 -15.66 -12.56
CA GLY A 241 -6.28 -16.53 -12.56
C GLY A 241 -5.90 -17.15 -11.22
N PRO A 242 -5.93 -16.43 -10.09
CA PRO A 242 -5.64 -17.01 -8.77
C PRO A 242 -6.50 -18.22 -8.39
N TYR A 243 -7.69 -18.38 -9.00
CA TYR A 243 -8.63 -19.47 -8.72
C TYR A 243 -8.59 -20.57 -9.79
N THR A 244 -7.42 -20.78 -10.39
CA THR A 244 -7.15 -21.84 -11.37
C THR A 244 -6.18 -22.85 -10.78
N TYR A 245 -6.00 -24.03 -11.41
CA TYR A 245 -5.03 -25.02 -10.93
C TYR A 245 -3.62 -24.43 -10.87
N THR A 246 -3.20 -23.79 -11.96
CA THR A 246 -1.91 -23.09 -12.03
C THR A 246 -1.83 -21.95 -11.02
N GLY A 247 -2.89 -21.15 -10.85
CA GLY A 247 -2.91 -20.07 -9.86
C GLY A 247 -2.76 -20.59 -8.42
N PHE A 248 -3.35 -21.74 -8.11
CA PHE A 248 -3.21 -22.36 -6.80
C PHE A 248 -1.76 -22.85 -6.58
N HIS A 249 -1.26 -23.70 -7.46
CA HIS A 249 0.03 -24.38 -7.28
C HIS A 249 1.24 -23.46 -7.47
N ASP A 250 1.20 -22.58 -8.46
CA ASP A 250 2.38 -21.83 -8.90
C ASP A 250 2.39 -20.37 -8.42
N ALA A 251 1.36 -19.92 -7.69
CA ALA A 251 1.30 -18.55 -7.17
C ALA A 251 0.80 -18.50 -5.72
N ILE A 252 -0.35 -19.11 -5.42
CA ILE A 252 -0.92 -19.04 -4.07
C ILE A 252 -0.06 -19.82 -3.06
N LEU A 253 0.28 -21.07 -3.35
CA LEU A 253 1.11 -21.89 -2.45
C LEU A 253 2.53 -21.34 -2.28
N ASP A 254 3.10 -20.74 -3.31
CA ASP A 254 4.44 -20.14 -3.26
C ASP A 254 4.49 -18.88 -2.37
N ARG A 255 3.40 -18.13 -2.27
CA ARG A 255 3.36 -16.83 -1.56
C ARG A 255 2.69 -16.88 -0.19
N VAL A 256 1.87 -17.90 0.10
CA VAL A 256 1.06 -17.91 1.32
C VAL A 256 1.88 -17.90 2.62
N GLU A 257 2.98 -18.66 2.68
CA GLU A 257 3.84 -18.68 3.88
C GLU A 257 4.57 -17.36 4.09
N ASP A 258 5.06 -16.73 3.03
CA ASP A 258 5.70 -15.40 3.09
C ASP A 258 4.72 -14.35 3.62
N VAL A 259 3.51 -14.31 3.06
CA VAL A 259 2.45 -13.37 3.46
C VAL A 259 2.01 -13.63 4.91
N ALA A 260 1.86 -14.89 5.32
CA ALA A 260 1.58 -15.25 6.70
C ALA A 260 2.72 -14.81 7.64
N GLY A 261 3.98 -14.98 7.23
CA GLY A 261 5.15 -14.52 7.98
C GLY A 261 5.14 -13.01 8.19
N GLN A 262 4.87 -12.24 7.14
CA GLN A 262 4.76 -10.78 7.22
C GLN A 262 3.59 -10.34 8.10
N ALA A 263 2.41 -10.95 7.93
CA ALA A 263 1.24 -10.67 8.75
C ALA A 263 1.49 -11.00 10.25
N ALA A 264 2.26 -12.05 10.53
CA ALA A 264 2.66 -12.40 11.89
C ALA A 264 3.62 -11.37 12.52
N LEU A 265 4.53 -10.78 11.74
CA LEU A 265 5.40 -9.69 12.19
C LEU A 265 4.61 -8.41 12.45
N ASP A 266 3.72 -8.06 11.53
CA ASP A 266 2.86 -6.87 11.60
C ASP A 266 1.85 -6.93 12.76
N ARG A 267 1.59 -8.12 13.31
CA ARG A 267 0.74 -8.30 14.48
C ARG A 267 1.19 -7.47 15.68
N ALA A 268 2.50 -7.33 15.90
CA ALA A 268 3.02 -6.50 16.99
C ALA A 268 2.58 -5.04 16.86
N VAL A 269 2.42 -4.57 15.62
CA VAL A 269 1.94 -3.22 15.29
C VAL A 269 0.45 -3.02 15.60
N PHE A 270 -0.30 -4.07 15.95
CA PHE A 270 -1.70 -3.98 16.39
C PHE A 270 -1.93 -4.64 17.77
N ALA A 271 -0.85 -4.95 18.50
CA ALA A 271 -0.95 -5.53 19.83
C ALA A 271 -1.62 -4.57 20.82
N GLY A 272 -2.50 -5.11 21.68
CA GLY A 272 -3.21 -4.37 22.73
C GLY A 272 -4.69 -4.04 22.45
N GLY A 273 -5.18 -4.30 21.23
CA GLY A 273 -6.58 -4.02 20.84
C GLY A 273 -7.41 -5.21 20.39
N CYS A 274 -6.80 -6.21 19.74
CA CYS A 274 -7.51 -7.40 19.26
C CYS A 274 -7.21 -8.58 20.19
N SER A 275 -8.19 -8.98 21.00
CA SER A 275 -8.06 -10.14 21.92
C SER A 275 -7.84 -11.47 21.20
N GLU A 276 -8.13 -11.55 19.90
CA GLU A 276 -7.96 -12.76 19.07
C GLU A 276 -6.55 -12.92 18.48
N ASN A 277 -5.67 -11.93 18.62
CA ASN A 277 -4.28 -12.07 18.23
C ASN A 277 -3.47 -12.69 19.38
N SER A 278 -3.86 -13.87 19.88
CA SER A 278 -3.01 -14.74 20.70
C SER A 278 -2.13 -15.60 19.79
N GLU A 279 -0.95 -16.06 20.24
CA GLU A 279 0.18 -16.61 19.45
C GLU A 279 -0.17 -17.72 18.41
N THR A 280 -0.78 -17.36 17.28
CA THR A 280 -0.91 -18.22 16.11
C THR A 280 0.45 -18.34 15.42
N SER A 281 0.93 -19.57 15.23
CA SER A 281 2.13 -19.82 14.44
C SER A 281 1.92 -19.39 12.99
N VAL A 282 3.00 -19.09 12.26
CA VAL A 282 2.92 -18.77 10.82
C VAL A 282 2.18 -19.88 10.06
N SER A 283 2.46 -21.14 10.38
CA SER A 283 1.78 -22.29 9.78
C SER A 283 0.26 -22.29 10.02
N ALA A 284 -0.19 -22.02 11.25
CA ALA A 284 -1.63 -21.96 11.54
C ALA A 284 -2.29 -20.76 10.82
N LEU A 285 -1.59 -19.63 10.69
CA LEU A 285 -2.07 -18.48 9.93
C LEU A 285 -2.14 -18.80 8.42
N SER A 286 -1.17 -19.49 7.86
CA SER A 286 -1.21 -19.97 6.47
C SER A 286 -2.42 -20.87 6.22
N GLU A 287 -2.73 -21.79 7.15
CA GLU A 287 -3.92 -22.64 7.05
C GLU A 287 -5.22 -21.82 7.08
N ASP A 288 -5.30 -20.80 7.93
CA ASP A 288 -6.48 -19.93 8.00
C ASP A 288 -6.64 -19.07 6.74
N ILE A 289 -5.54 -18.59 6.15
CA ILE A 289 -5.56 -17.91 4.85
C ILE A 289 -6.04 -18.87 3.75
N LEU A 290 -5.55 -20.11 3.74
CA LEU A 290 -5.95 -21.11 2.76
C LEU A 290 -7.43 -21.49 2.88
N LYS A 291 -8.01 -21.52 4.09
CA LYS A 291 -9.46 -21.74 4.25
C LYS A 291 -10.27 -20.66 3.55
N LEU A 292 -9.92 -19.39 3.75
CA LEU A 292 -10.57 -18.26 3.06
C LEU A 292 -10.39 -18.36 1.54
N TYR A 293 -9.19 -18.72 1.09
CA TYR A 293 -8.91 -18.95 -0.32
C TYR A 293 -9.78 -20.07 -0.91
N TYR A 294 -9.93 -21.19 -0.21
CA TYR A 294 -10.76 -22.30 -0.69
C TYR A 294 -12.24 -21.95 -0.76
N ASP A 295 -12.76 -21.18 0.20
CA ASP A 295 -14.13 -20.69 0.18
C ASP A 295 -14.39 -19.82 -1.07
N ASP A 296 -13.48 -18.90 -1.39
CA ASP A 296 -13.57 -18.07 -2.58
C ASP A 296 -13.32 -18.88 -3.88
N TYR A 297 -12.37 -19.82 -3.88
CA TYR A 297 -12.12 -20.71 -5.00
C TYR A 297 -13.39 -21.48 -5.38
N ILE A 298 -14.05 -22.09 -4.39
CA ILE A 298 -15.32 -22.78 -4.58
C ILE A 298 -16.36 -21.79 -5.11
N ALA A 299 -16.50 -20.61 -4.50
CA ALA A 299 -17.49 -19.62 -4.91
C ALA A 299 -17.32 -19.16 -6.37
N GLN A 300 -16.08 -18.97 -6.85
CA GLN A 300 -15.80 -18.60 -8.23
C GLN A 300 -16.25 -19.68 -9.21
N TRP A 301 -15.90 -20.94 -8.95
CA TRP A 301 -16.29 -22.06 -9.81
C TRP A 301 -17.78 -22.37 -9.74
N ASP A 302 -18.40 -22.30 -8.56
CA ASP A 302 -19.84 -22.50 -8.40
C ASP A 302 -20.63 -21.42 -9.16
N SER A 303 -20.20 -20.16 -9.05
CA SER A 303 -20.77 -19.04 -9.80
C SER A 303 -20.62 -19.25 -11.30
N PHE A 304 -19.43 -19.65 -11.75
CA PHE A 304 -19.17 -19.97 -13.15
C PHE A 304 -20.09 -21.08 -13.67
N LEU A 305 -20.17 -22.22 -12.96
CA LEU A 305 -20.96 -23.38 -13.39
C LEU A 305 -22.46 -23.12 -13.37
N ARG A 306 -22.97 -22.41 -12.35
CA ARG A 306 -24.39 -22.04 -12.26
C ARG A 306 -24.84 -21.09 -13.36
N ASP A 307 -23.93 -20.29 -13.87
CA ASP A 307 -24.17 -19.33 -14.95
C ASP A 307 -24.03 -19.97 -16.35
N MET A 308 -23.38 -21.12 -16.49
CA MET A 308 -23.35 -21.86 -17.75
C MET A 308 -24.70 -22.50 -18.07
N ARG A 309 -25.13 -22.38 -19.34
CA ARG A 309 -26.29 -23.10 -19.89
C ARG A 309 -26.04 -23.48 -21.35
N LEU A 310 -26.85 -24.41 -21.85
CA LEU A 310 -26.95 -24.62 -23.29
C LEU A 310 -27.58 -23.38 -23.95
N ALA A 311 -27.11 -23.06 -25.16
CA ALA A 311 -27.70 -22.02 -25.98
C ALA A 311 -29.18 -22.32 -26.25
N PRO A 312 -30.05 -21.30 -26.31
CA PRO A 312 -31.46 -21.50 -26.63
C PRO A 312 -31.63 -22.24 -27.95
N LEU A 313 -32.46 -23.30 -27.94
CA LEU A 313 -32.80 -24.05 -29.14
C LEU A 313 -33.96 -23.35 -29.86
N THR A 314 -33.63 -22.40 -30.73
CA THR A 314 -34.62 -21.51 -31.38
C THR A 314 -35.42 -22.18 -32.49
N ASP A 315 -34.84 -23.18 -33.15
CA ASP A 315 -35.48 -23.95 -34.22
C ASP A 315 -34.91 -25.37 -34.31
N LEU A 316 -35.51 -26.19 -35.17
CA LEU A 316 -35.13 -27.61 -35.35
C LEU A 316 -33.72 -27.79 -35.92
N ASN A 317 -33.26 -26.88 -36.79
CA ASN A 317 -31.92 -26.97 -37.37
C ASN A 317 -30.87 -26.70 -36.28
N VAL A 318 -31.05 -25.64 -35.49
CA VAL A 318 -30.20 -25.32 -34.35
C VAL A 318 -30.21 -26.45 -33.32
N ALA A 319 -31.38 -27.02 -33.02
CA ALA A 319 -31.50 -28.16 -32.13
C ALA A 319 -30.75 -29.39 -32.65
N SER A 320 -30.85 -29.69 -33.95
CA SER A 320 -30.16 -30.82 -34.57
C SER A 320 -28.64 -30.62 -34.60
N GLU A 321 -28.15 -29.41 -34.87
CA GLU A 321 -26.73 -29.09 -34.88
C GLU A 321 -26.13 -29.19 -33.47
N ASN A 322 -26.79 -28.58 -32.47
CA ASN A 322 -26.35 -28.66 -31.08
C ASN A 322 -26.37 -30.10 -30.56
N LEU A 323 -27.41 -30.88 -30.84
CA LEU A 323 -27.47 -32.28 -30.41
C LEU A 323 -26.38 -33.13 -31.07
N LYS A 324 -26.11 -32.88 -32.36
CA LYS A 324 -25.02 -33.55 -33.09
C LYS A 324 -23.67 -33.26 -32.44
N ASP A 325 -23.36 -32.01 -32.12
CA ASP A 325 -22.13 -31.65 -31.41
C ASP A 325 -22.03 -32.33 -30.04
N LEU A 326 -23.09 -32.23 -29.23
CA LEU A 326 -23.14 -32.80 -27.88
C LEU A 326 -22.95 -34.33 -27.87
N SER A 327 -23.45 -35.02 -28.90
CA SER A 327 -23.32 -36.47 -29.10
C SER A 327 -22.00 -36.92 -29.75
N SER A 328 -21.21 -35.98 -30.27
CA SER A 328 -20.00 -36.29 -31.02
C SER A 328 -18.85 -36.72 -30.11
N ALA A 329 -17.83 -37.36 -30.70
CA ALA A 329 -16.62 -37.71 -29.98
C ALA A 329 -15.85 -36.48 -29.47
N ASP A 330 -15.94 -35.34 -30.18
CA ASP A 330 -15.33 -34.04 -29.83
C ASP A 330 -16.37 -33.06 -29.26
N SER A 331 -17.27 -33.56 -28.40
CA SER A 331 -18.36 -32.80 -27.79
C SER A 331 -17.87 -31.57 -27.03
N ALA A 332 -18.41 -30.38 -27.35
CA ALA A 332 -18.06 -29.14 -26.66
C ALA A 332 -18.33 -29.22 -25.14
N LEU A 333 -19.36 -29.97 -24.73
CA LEU A 333 -19.67 -30.23 -23.32
C LEU A 333 -18.64 -31.12 -22.65
N LYS A 334 -18.23 -32.20 -23.31
CA LYS A 334 -17.17 -33.05 -22.77
C LYS A 334 -15.88 -32.25 -22.58
N ARG A 335 -15.47 -31.49 -23.60
CA ARG A 335 -14.25 -30.66 -23.55
C ARG A 335 -14.28 -29.65 -22.42
N LEU A 336 -15.38 -28.90 -22.28
CA LEU A 336 -15.50 -27.89 -21.24
C LEU A 336 -15.52 -28.52 -19.85
N LEU A 337 -16.27 -29.61 -19.65
CA LEU A 337 -16.31 -30.32 -18.37
C LEU A 337 -14.93 -30.90 -18.00
N THR A 338 -14.22 -31.51 -18.96
CA THR A 338 -12.86 -31.99 -18.74
C THR A 338 -11.93 -30.85 -18.33
N ALA A 339 -12.02 -29.69 -18.99
CA ALA A 339 -11.22 -28.53 -18.62
C ALA A 339 -11.57 -28.00 -17.22
N VAL A 340 -12.85 -27.94 -16.85
CA VAL A 340 -13.27 -27.58 -15.48
C VAL A 340 -12.67 -28.56 -14.47
N VAL A 341 -12.76 -29.87 -14.73
CA VAL A 341 -12.18 -30.90 -13.84
C VAL A 341 -10.68 -30.70 -13.68
N GLN A 342 -9.96 -30.39 -14.76
CA GLN A 342 -8.52 -30.11 -14.73
C GLN A 342 -8.16 -28.89 -13.88
N GLU A 343 -9.06 -27.91 -13.79
CA GLU A 343 -8.87 -26.75 -12.92
C GLU A 343 -9.21 -27.07 -11.46
N THR A 344 -10.34 -27.74 -11.20
CA THR A 344 -10.89 -27.94 -9.84
C THR A 344 -10.31 -29.13 -9.07
N ASP A 345 -9.68 -30.09 -9.75
CA ASP A 345 -8.98 -31.20 -9.09
C ASP A 345 -7.57 -30.76 -8.67
N LEU A 346 -7.51 -30.02 -7.54
CA LEU A 346 -6.26 -29.51 -6.99
C LEU A 346 -5.32 -30.63 -6.49
N THR A 347 -5.82 -31.85 -6.29
CA THR A 347 -5.08 -32.98 -5.70
C THR A 347 -4.50 -33.95 -6.73
N ARG A 348 -4.74 -33.73 -8.02
CA ARG A 348 -4.20 -34.59 -9.06
C ARG A 348 -2.67 -34.60 -9.03
N SER A 349 -2.09 -35.76 -9.28
CA SER A 349 -0.66 -35.88 -9.59
C SER A 349 -0.45 -35.56 -11.07
N ASP A 350 0.53 -34.72 -11.41
CA ASP A 350 0.83 -34.31 -12.79
C ASP A 350 1.08 -35.49 -13.76
N ASP A 351 1.42 -36.67 -13.24
CA ASP A 351 1.60 -37.91 -14.00
C ASP A 351 0.34 -38.41 -14.72
N ALA A 352 -0.86 -38.01 -14.30
CA ALA A 352 -2.12 -38.51 -14.87
C ALA A 352 -2.46 -37.91 -16.25
N ALA A 353 -1.86 -36.78 -16.63
CA ALA A 353 -2.14 -36.11 -17.91
C ALA A 353 -1.34 -36.69 -19.09
N ALA A 354 -0.33 -37.52 -18.84
CA ALA A 354 0.55 -38.07 -19.87
C ALA A 354 0.03 -39.36 -20.53
N ASP A 355 -0.92 -40.05 -19.90
CA ASP A 355 -1.34 -41.41 -20.31
C ASP A 355 -2.57 -41.45 -21.24
N ASP A 356 -3.13 -40.29 -21.63
CA ASP A 356 -4.35 -40.22 -22.44
C ASP A 356 -4.14 -39.50 -23.80
N LYS A 357 -2.94 -39.65 -24.40
CA LYS A 357 -2.63 -39.20 -25.77
C LYS A 357 -2.77 -40.29 -26.82
#